data_AF-A0A0E0Q4K2-F1
#
_entry.id   AF-A0A0E0Q4K2-F1
#
_cell.length_a   1.000
_cell.length_b   1.000
_cell.length_c   1.000
_cell.angle_alpha   90.00
_cell.angle_beta   90.00
_cell.angle_gamma   90.00
#
_symmetry.space_group_name_H-M   'P 1'
#
loop_
_entity.id
_entity.type
_entity.pdbx_description
1 polymer ?
#
loop_
_entity_poly.entity_id
_entity_poly.type
_entity_poly.pdbx_seq_one_letter_code
_entity_poly.pdbx_strand_id
1 'polypeptide(L)'
;MPGAPDVGSYYGEQWAPLAMSSLSSLFSYSPPGTAKYAAALASPSQQVSTTMPELETEGELKTLPAPMTIETTAAAAAAARSPEIVKVRSVWAHNLDEEANLIESLFPSFRLAAVDTEFPGTVHRPSAPAYTLTRKQKYALLKKNVDELHLVQLGLTLFDAGGRLPDLGTGGAARYVWEFNFREFDLRRHAHAPESIALLRSKGVDFDRTRRGGVDAAAFGPRLRRWLRAGLGRAGLVTFSGAYDLAYMLKMLYGGGGGYRLPGDAATFEFVVRAVIGRTLYDVGKMARHCPGDMRGGLERVAGKLGVRRAVGEAHQAGSDSLLTSQMFMRMRERYFDDQDALTAVAGINFGYLNFTSCEYT
;
A
#
# COMPACT_ATOMS: atom_id res chain seq x y z
N MET A 1 -63.21 33.21 -1.08
CA MET A 1 -64.60 32.83 -1.40
C MET A 1 -65.23 33.97 -2.19
N PRO A 2 -65.94 33.71 -3.31
CA PRO A 2 -65.70 32.75 -4.39
C PRO A 2 -65.06 33.50 -5.61
N GLY A 3 -64.89 32.97 -6.82
CA GLY A 3 -65.11 31.63 -7.38
C GLY A 3 -64.45 31.50 -8.76
N ALA A 4 -64.34 30.26 -9.27
CA ALA A 4 -64.01 29.95 -10.67
C ALA A 4 -65.32 29.95 -11.52
N PRO A 5 -65.32 29.86 -12.88
CA PRO A 5 -64.57 28.90 -13.71
C PRO A 5 -63.95 29.58 -14.99
N ASP A 6 -63.53 28.96 -16.10
CA ASP A 6 -63.54 27.56 -16.56
C ASP A 6 -62.52 27.29 -17.73
N VAL A 7 -62.37 26.01 -18.12
CA VAL A 7 -61.84 25.38 -19.37
C VAL A 7 -60.46 25.78 -19.96
N GLY A 8 -59.60 24.76 -20.14
CA GLY A 8 -58.45 24.76 -21.07
C GLY A 8 -57.63 23.46 -21.04
N SER A 9 -57.87 22.53 -21.98
CA SER A 9 -57.26 21.19 -22.08
C SER A 9 -55.73 21.21 -22.30
N TYR A 10 -54.93 20.20 -21.91
CA TYR A 10 -54.96 18.80 -22.40
C TYR A 10 -54.32 17.75 -21.44
N TYR A 11 -54.66 16.47 -21.67
CA TYR A 11 -54.15 15.22 -21.05
C TYR A 11 -52.60 15.11 -21.09
N GLY A 12 -51.88 14.39 -20.20
CA GLY A 12 -52.06 13.01 -19.68
C GLY A 12 -51.27 12.02 -20.57
N GLU A 13 -50.46 11.05 -20.11
CA GLU A 13 -50.22 10.44 -18.79
C GLU A 13 -48.72 10.01 -18.61
N GLN A 14 -48.44 9.15 -17.61
CA GLN A 14 -47.13 8.55 -17.27
C GLN A 14 -46.64 7.57 -18.38
N TRP A 15 -45.41 7.03 -18.38
CA TRP A 15 -44.98 5.82 -17.66
C TRP A 15 -43.43 5.72 -17.70
N ALA A 16 -42.83 5.03 -16.72
CA ALA A 16 -41.46 4.50 -16.74
C ALA A 16 -41.52 3.00 -16.34
N PRO A 17 -40.43 2.20 -16.37
CA PRO A 17 -39.07 2.39 -16.91
C PRO A 17 -38.65 1.25 -17.90
N LEU A 18 -37.38 1.18 -18.36
CA LEU A 18 -36.57 -0.08 -18.45
C LEU A 18 -35.13 0.07 -19.03
N ALA A 19 -34.19 -0.58 -18.34
CA ALA A 19 -32.98 -1.32 -18.78
C ALA A 19 -32.00 -0.85 -19.89
N MET A 20 -30.73 -0.68 -19.47
CA MET A 20 -29.44 -1.12 -20.06
C MET A 20 -29.23 -1.28 -21.59
N SER A 21 -28.19 -0.62 -22.11
CA SER A 21 -27.23 -1.26 -23.04
C SER A 21 -25.81 -0.62 -23.07
N SER A 22 -24.80 -1.50 -23.02
CA SER A 22 -23.38 -1.39 -23.41
C SER A 22 -22.69 -0.04 -23.70
N LEU A 23 -21.65 0.29 -22.93
CA LEU A 23 -20.57 1.21 -23.33
C LEU A 23 -19.37 0.43 -23.90
N SER A 24 -19.48 0.00 -25.16
CA SER A 24 -18.44 -0.76 -25.88
C SER A 24 -17.77 0.07 -26.99
N SER A 25 -17.28 1.28 -26.67
CA SER A 25 -16.81 2.24 -27.68
C SER A 25 -15.66 3.16 -27.25
N LEU A 26 -14.67 2.66 -26.49
CA LEU A 26 -13.48 3.46 -26.08
C LEU A 26 -12.11 2.81 -26.33
N PHE A 27 -12.03 1.70 -27.07
CA PHE A 27 -10.76 1.17 -27.57
C PHE A 27 -10.83 0.81 -29.05
N SER A 28 -10.27 1.68 -29.88
CA SER A 28 -9.96 1.42 -31.29
C SER A 28 -8.78 2.30 -31.70
N TYR A 29 -7.57 1.77 -31.49
CA TYR A 29 -6.33 2.36 -31.99
C TYR A 29 -5.34 1.26 -32.34
N SER A 30 -5.00 1.15 -33.62
CA SER A 30 -4.02 0.19 -34.15
C SER A 30 -2.74 0.92 -34.57
N PRO A 31 -1.54 0.47 -34.18
CA PRO A 31 -0.29 1.03 -34.66
C PRO A 31 0.11 0.45 -36.04
N PRO A 32 0.79 1.21 -36.91
CA PRO A 32 1.27 0.72 -38.20
C PRO A 32 2.68 0.11 -38.14
N GLY A 33 2.96 -0.87 -39.03
CA GLY A 33 4.30 -1.06 -39.59
C GLY A 33 5.08 -2.32 -39.19
N THR A 34 4.73 -3.49 -39.73
CA THR A 34 5.64 -4.66 -39.82
C THR A 34 6.23 -4.79 -41.22
N ALA A 35 7.47 -4.32 -41.44
CA ALA A 35 8.21 -4.57 -42.68
C ALA A 35 9.74 -4.38 -42.52
N LYS A 36 10.44 -5.41 -42.03
CA LYS A 36 11.83 -5.78 -42.37
C LYS A 36 12.20 -7.11 -41.69
N TYR A 37 13.15 -7.83 -42.29
CA TYR A 37 13.65 -9.16 -41.88
C TYR A 37 12.70 -10.36 -42.13
N ALA A 38 12.38 -10.57 -43.40
CA ALA A 38 12.13 -11.89 -43.95
C ALA A 38 13.18 -12.19 -45.04
N ALA A 39 14.22 -12.96 -44.70
CA ALA A 39 15.16 -13.62 -45.61
C ALA A 39 16.06 -14.59 -44.83
N ALA A 40 16.45 -15.71 -45.47
CA ALA A 40 17.25 -16.83 -44.93
C ALA A 40 16.54 -17.69 -43.85
N LEU A 41 16.41 -19.02 -43.95
CA LEU A 41 16.85 -20.01 -44.96
C LEU A 41 15.83 -21.17 -45.01
N ALA A 42 15.89 -22.02 -46.04
CA ALA A 42 14.92 -23.11 -46.27
C ALA A 42 15.49 -24.52 -46.02
N SER A 43 14.60 -25.42 -45.57
CA SER A 43 14.69 -26.90 -45.65
C SER A 43 15.65 -27.62 -44.67
N PRO A 44 15.48 -28.94 -44.41
CA PRO A 44 14.29 -29.49 -43.74
C PRO A 44 14.60 -30.56 -42.65
N SER A 45 13.57 -30.93 -41.89
CA SER A 45 13.39 -32.23 -41.19
C SER A 45 14.37 -32.63 -40.06
N GLN A 46 13.91 -32.47 -38.81
CA GLN A 46 14.19 -33.45 -37.73
C GLN A 46 13.00 -33.52 -36.77
N GLN A 47 12.51 -34.74 -36.49
CA GLN A 47 11.55 -34.98 -35.41
C GLN A 47 12.25 -34.84 -34.06
N VAL A 48 11.68 -34.07 -33.13
CA VAL A 48 12.11 -34.07 -31.72
C VAL A 48 10.88 -34.15 -30.82
N SER A 49 11.02 -34.97 -29.77
CA SER A 49 9.95 -35.39 -28.85
C SER A 49 9.26 -34.24 -28.11
N THR A 50 7.94 -34.36 -27.96
CA THR A 50 7.15 -33.54 -27.05
C THR A 50 7.38 -33.94 -25.59
N THR A 51 8.23 -33.21 -24.89
CA THR A 51 8.34 -33.22 -23.43
C THR A 51 8.74 -31.83 -22.97
N MET A 52 7.85 -31.14 -22.24
CA MET A 52 8.22 -29.89 -21.56
C MET A 52 9.04 -30.22 -20.31
N PRO A 53 10.23 -29.60 -20.12
CA PRO A 53 10.88 -29.61 -18.82
C PRO A 53 10.20 -28.60 -17.89
N GLU A 54 9.90 -29.06 -16.69
CA GLU A 54 9.43 -28.27 -15.57
C GLU A 54 10.56 -27.34 -15.10
N LEU A 55 10.37 -26.03 -15.23
CA LEU A 55 11.39 -25.02 -14.92
C LEU A 55 11.19 -24.47 -13.50
N GLU A 56 11.53 -25.31 -12.52
CA GLU A 56 11.93 -24.82 -11.21
C GLU A 56 13.36 -24.26 -11.29
N THR A 57 13.54 -22.99 -10.95
CA THR A 57 14.82 -22.47 -10.43
C THR A 57 14.56 -21.10 -9.83
N GLU A 58 14.66 -20.99 -8.49
CA GLU A 58 14.85 -19.68 -7.87
C GLU A 58 16.22 -19.15 -8.31
N GLY A 59 16.24 -17.97 -8.93
CA GLY A 59 17.49 -17.33 -9.33
C GLY A 59 18.29 -16.95 -8.08
N GLU A 60 19.44 -17.58 -7.90
CA GLU A 60 20.33 -17.39 -6.75
C GLU A 60 20.92 -15.97 -6.76
N LEU A 61 20.25 -15.05 -6.04
CA LEU A 61 20.73 -13.69 -5.88
C LEU A 61 21.96 -13.71 -4.97
N LYS A 62 23.12 -13.29 -5.49
CA LYS A 62 24.41 -13.31 -4.79
C LYS A 62 24.30 -12.72 -3.39
N THR A 63 24.86 -13.42 -2.41
CA THR A 63 24.96 -12.96 -1.03
C THR A 63 25.74 -11.64 -0.97
N LEU A 64 25.12 -10.61 -0.37
CA LEU A 64 25.75 -9.31 -0.20
C LEU A 64 26.94 -9.41 0.78
N PRO A 65 28.06 -8.69 0.52
CA PRO A 65 29.21 -8.70 1.40
C PRO A 65 28.90 -8.08 2.77
N ALA A 66 29.76 -8.36 3.75
CA ALA A 66 29.67 -7.74 5.07
C ALA A 66 29.91 -6.21 4.99
N PRO A 67 29.23 -5.40 5.83
CA PRO A 67 29.30 -3.94 5.73
C PRO A 67 30.68 -3.38 6.05
N MET A 68 31.12 -2.38 5.29
CA MET A 68 32.31 -1.59 5.59
C MET A 68 32.13 -0.79 6.89
N THR A 69 33.15 -0.82 7.74
CA THR A 69 33.27 0.07 8.92
C THR A 69 33.61 1.48 8.45
N ILE A 70 32.61 2.37 8.38
CA ILE A 70 32.84 3.81 8.13
C ILE A 70 33.08 4.51 9.46
N GLU A 71 34.35 4.73 9.81
CA GLU A 71 34.70 5.60 10.94
C GLU A 71 34.23 7.04 10.64
N THR A 72 33.32 7.54 11.47
CA THR A 72 32.46 8.67 11.11
C THR A 72 32.99 10.00 11.65
N THR A 73 33.81 10.70 10.87
CA THR A 73 34.23 12.09 11.17
C THR A 73 33.08 13.11 11.11
N ALA A 74 31.92 12.74 10.55
CA ALA A 74 30.71 13.55 10.54
C ALA A 74 29.95 13.60 11.90
N ALA A 75 30.30 12.74 12.86
CA ALA A 75 29.55 12.60 14.12
C ALA A 75 29.62 13.86 15.01
N ALA A 76 30.71 14.64 14.93
CA ALA A 76 30.94 15.81 15.77
C ALA A 76 29.97 16.98 15.51
N ALA A 77 29.41 17.11 14.31
CA ALA A 77 28.55 18.24 13.94
C ALA A 77 27.07 18.07 14.36
N ALA A 78 26.66 16.86 14.76
CA ALA A 78 25.26 16.56 15.10
C ALA A 78 24.92 16.78 16.59
N ALA A 79 25.91 17.00 17.45
CA ALA A 79 25.79 16.88 18.91
C ALA A 79 25.10 18.06 19.64
N ALA A 80 24.48 19.00 18.93
CA ALA A 80 23.90 20.23 19.49
C ALA A 80 22.42 20.48 19.12
N ARG A 81 21.67 19.42 18.76
CA ARG A 81 20.22 19.51 18.54
C ARG A 81 19.46 18.73 19.61
N SER A 82 18.48 19.37 20.23
CA SER A 82 17.49 18.72 21.09
C SER A 82 16.85 17.53 20.34
N PRO A 83 16.44 16.45 21.03
CA PRO A 83 15.80 15.30 20.38
C PRO A 83 14.56 15.76 19.61
N GLU A 84 14.55 15.47 18.31
CA GLU A 84 13.56 15.99 17.38
C GLU A 84 12.20 15.30 17.59
N ILE A 85 11.19 16.06 18.03
CA ILE A 85 9.90 15.51 18.47
C ILE A 85 9.06 15.09 17.27
N VAL A 86 8.76 13.79 17.12
CA VAL A 86 7.81 13.34 16.09
C VAL A 86 6.38 13.37 16.63
N LYS A 87 5.43 13.84 15.82
CA LYS A 87 4.00 13.96 16.13
C LYS A 87 3.17 13.25 15.05
N VAL A 88 2.20 12.45 15.48
CA VAL A 88 1.19 11.85 14.59
C VAL A 88 0.04 12.84 14.42
N ARG A 89 -0.24 13.25 13.17
CA ARG A 89 -1.40 14.05 12.79
C ARG A 89 -2.58 13.10 12.54
N SER A 90 -3.51 13.08 13.48
CA SER A 90 -4.71 12.25 13.42
C SER A 90 -5.74 12.87 12.47
N VAL A 91 -6.07 12.17 11.39
CA VAL A 91 -6.97 12.64 10.32
C VAL A 91 -8.34 11.98 10.44
N TRP A 92 -9.35 12.84 10.37
CA TRP A 92 -10.78 12.58 10.57
C TRP A 92 -11.58 13.31 9.48
N ALA A 93 -12.90 13.12 9.40
CA ALA A 93 -13.73 13.79 8.38
C ALA A 93 -13.63 15.33 8.43
N HIS A 94 -13.48 15.92 9.62
CA HIS A 94 -13.52 17.38 9.79
C HIS A 94 -12.22 18.10 9.37
N ASN A 95 -11.07 17.42 9.37
CA ASN A 95 -9.77 17.98 8.99
C ASN A 95 -9.16 17.32 7.73
N LEU A 96 -9.87 16.39 7.07
CA LEU A 96 -9.43 15.73 5.84
C LEU A 96 -9.02 16.72 4.74
N ASP A 97 -9.69 17.87 4.66
CA ASP A 97 -9.42 18.91 3.66
C ASP A 97 -8.09 19.61 3.89
N GLU A 98 -7.84 20.05 5.11
CA GLU A 98 -6.60 20.70 5.53
C GLU A 98 -5.41 19.76 5.39
N GLU A 99 -5.50 18.57 6.00
CA GLU A 99 -4.40 17.58 6.01
C GLU A 99 -4.07 17.09 4.60
N ALA A 100 -5.06 16.93 3.72
CA ALA A 100 -4.83 16.47 2.36
C ALA A 100 -4.10 17.49 1.48
N ASN A 101 -4.46 18.77 1.61
CA ASN A 101 -3.81 19.84 0.87
C ASN A 101 -2.38 20.06 1.40
N LEU A 102 -2.18 19.92 2.71
CA LEU A 102 -0.87 19.92 3.35
C LEU A 102 0.02 18.78 2.84
N ILE A 103 -0.45 17.53 2.88
CA ILE A 103 0.24 16.36 2.34
C ILE A 103 0.64 16.57 0.86
N GLU A 104 -0.26 17.11 0.05
CA GLU A 104 -0.01 17.32 -1.38
C GLU A 104 1.05 18.38 -1.67
N SER A 105 1.13 19.43 -0.85
CA SER A 105 2.18 20.44 -0.94
C SER A 105 3.60 19.91 -0.69
N LEU A 106 3.73 18.74 -0.05
CA LEU A 106 5.02 18.18 0.38
C LEU A 106 5.69 17.30 -0.69
N PHE A 107 4.95 16.77 -1.67
CA PHE A 107 5.49 15.84 -2.68
C PHE A 107 6.70 16.35 -3.51
N PRO A 108 6.89 17.65 -3.79
CA PRO A 108 8.09 18.12 -4.48
C PRO A 108 9.39 17.79 -3.73
N SER A 109 9.34 17.83 -2.40
CA SER A 109 10.47 17.64 -1.48
C SER A 109 10.52 16.25 -0.86
N PHE A 110 9.36 15.67 -0.50
CA PHE A 110 9.24 14.38 0.18
C PHE A 110 8.69 13.33 -0.81
N ARG A 111 9.61 12.70 -1.54
CA ARG A 111 9.32 11.80 -2.68
C ARG A 111 9.26 10.32 -2.32
N LEU A 112 9.68 9.97 -1.11
CA LEU A 112 9.51 8.65 -0.52
C LEU A 112 8.30 8.69 0.42
N ALA A 113 7.55 7.60 0.46
CA ALA A 113 6.44 7.44 1.38
C ALA A 113 6.46 6.03 1.98
N ALA A 114 6.15 5.89 3.26
CA ALA A 114 5.89 4.61 3.90
C ALA A 114 4.41 4.54 4.29
N VAL A 115 3.81 3.37 4.10
CA VAL A 115 2.41 3.08 4.43
C VAL A 115 2.34 1.79 5.25
N ASP A 116 1.39 1.79 6.18
CA ASP A 116 1.01 0.67 7.03
C ASP A 116 -0.52 0.75 7.24
N THR A 117 -1.21 -0.37 7.45
CA THR A 117 -2.68 -0.38 7.61
C THR A 117 -3.16 -1.24 8.76
N GLU A 118 -4.15 -0.71 9.50
CA GLU A 118 -4.87 -1.45 10.54
C GLU A 118 -6.28 -1.80 10.07
N PHE A 119 -6.64 -3.07 10.26
CA PHE A 119 -7.88 -3.68 9.77
C PHE A 119 -8.34 -4.78 10.74
N PRO A 120 -9.60 -5.25 10.69
CA PRO A 120 -10.18 -6.11 11.72
C PRO A 120 -9.77 -7.60 11.58
N GLY A 121 -8.47 -7.83 11.35
CA GLY A 121 -7.82 -9.12 11.21
C GLY A 121 -8.21 -9.92 9.97
N THR A 122 -8.18 -11.25 10.09
CA THR A 122 -8.61 -12.18 9.04
C THR A 122 -9.74 -13.10 9.51
N VAL A 123 -10.85 -13.08 8.77
CA VAL A 123 -12.03 -13.94 9.01
C VAL A 123 -11.98 -15.22 8.18
N HIS A 124 -11.32 -15.16 7.01
CA HIS A 124 -10.96 -16.34 6.23
C HIS A 124 -9.57 -16.77 6.61
N ARG A 125 -9.46 -17.97 7.20
CA ARG A 125 -8.20 -18.59 7.62
C ARG A 125 -7.77 -19.67 6.63
N PRO A 126 -6.47 -19.98 6.51
CA PRO A 126 -6.01 -21.02 5.60
C PRO A 126 -6.40 -22.41 6.10
N SER A 127 -6.69 -23.33 5.18
CA SER A 127 -7.02 -24.73 5.50
C SER A 127 -5.80 -25.61 5.81
N ALA A 128 -4.60 -25.05 5.76
CA ALA A 128 -3.30 -25.68 6.00
C ALA A 128 -2.32 -24.61 6.54
N PRO A 129 -1.18 -24.99 7.14
CA PRO A 129 -0.20 -24.03 7.63
C PRO A 129 0.24 -23.03 6.55
N ALA A 130 0.33 -21.74 6.88
CA ALA A 130 0.50 -20.69 5.87
C ALA A 130 1.78 -20.84 5.02
N TYR A 131 2.81 -21.52 5.52
CA TYR A 131 4.04 -21.81 4.77
C TYR A 131 3.84 -22.83 3.65
N THR A 132 2.88 -23.77 3.76
CA THR A 132 2.61 -24.80 2.72
C THR A 132 1.72 -24.29 1.58
N LEU A 133 1.17 -23.08 1.69
CA LEU A 133 0.27 -22.53 0.68
C LEU A 133 1.05 -22.06 -0.55
N THR A 134 0.59 -22.46 -1.73
CA THR A 134 1.05 -21.90 -3.01
C THR A 134 0.79 -20.39 -3.06
N ARG A 135 1.56 -19.67 -3.89
CA ARG A 135 1.37 -18.23 -4.12
C ARG A 135 -0.06 -17.88 -4.55
N LYS A 136 -0.70 -18.73 -5.37
CA LYS A 136 -2.10 -18.61 -5.81
C LYS A 136 -3.08 -18.70 -4.63
N GLN A 137 -2.88 -19.66 -3.73
CA GLN A 137 -3.71 -19.81 -2.52
C GLN A 137 -3.53 -18.64 -1.55
N LYS A 138 -2.29 -18.16 -1.35
CA LYS A 138 -2.01 -16.98 -0.51
C LYS A 138 -2.70 -15.73 -1.04
N TYR A 139 -2.60 -15.47 -2.35
CA TYR A 139 -3.33 -14.35 -2.96
C TYR A 139 -4.86 -14.50 -2.84
N ALA A 140 -5.40 -15.69 -3.11
CA ALA A 140 -6.85 -15.93 -2.99
C ALA A 140 -7.35 -15.69 -1.56
N LEU A 141 -6.58 -16.06 -0.54
CA LEU A 141 -6.89 -15.82 0.87
C LEU A 141 -6.85 -14.33 1.23
N LEU A 142 -5.81 -13.61 0.78
CA LEU A 142 -5.71 -12.16 0.93
C LEU A 142 -6.90 -11.46 0.28
N LYS A 143 -7.20 -11.80 -0.98
CA LYS A 143 -8.34 -11.25 -1.71
C LYS A 143 -9.65 -11.49 -0.98
N LYS A 144 -9.88 -12.71 -0.48
CA LYS A 144 -11.13 -13.06 0.21
C LYS A 144 -11.32 -12.25 1.50
N ASN A 145 -10.25 -12.04 2.28
CA ASN A 145 -10.30 -11.17 3.46
C ASN A 145 -10.49 -9.69 3.08
N VAL A 146 -9.65 -9.14 2.21
CA VAL A 146 -9.69 -7.71 1.87
C VAL A 146 -10.98 -7.33 1.13
N ASP A 147 -11.57 -8.21 0.31
CA ASP A 147 -12.88 -7.94 -0.33
C ASP A 147 -14.02 -7.82 0.70
N GLU A 148 -14.01 -8.64 1.76
CA GLU A 148 -15.07 -8.71 2.79
C GLU A 148 -14.90 -7.68 3.91
N LEU A 149 -13.66 -7.41 4.32
CA LEU A 149 -13.34 -6.59 5.49
C LEU A 149 -13.18 -5.11 5.15
N HIS A 150 -13.28 -4.25 6.17
CA HIS A 150 -13.18 -2.80 6.01
C HIS A 150 -11.92 -2.29 6.72
N LEU A 151 -11.21 -1.37 6.06
CA LEU A 151 -10.05 -0.70 6.62
C LEU A 151 -10.45 0.13 7.86
N VAL A 152 -9.60 0.16 8.89
CA VAL A 152 -9.85 0.93 10.13
C VAL A 152 -8.93 2.13 10.20
N GLN A 153 -7.62 1.94 9.96
CA GLN A 153 -6.66 3.05 9.87
C GLN A 153 -5.64 2.86 8.73
N LEU A 154 -5.09 3.98 8.25
CA LEU A 154 -3.92 4.00 7.35
C LEU A 154 -2.89 4.97 7.90
N GLY A 155 -1.66 4.50 8.06
CA GLY A 155 -0.49 5.30 8.35
C GLY A 155 0.14 5.83 7.08
N LEU A 156 0.55 7.09 7.09
CA LEU A 156 1.33 7.68 6.00
C LEU A 156 2.50 8.49 6.59
N THR A 157 3.71 8.02 6.29
CA THR A 157 4.95 8.75 6.60
C THR A 157 5.60 9.22 5.30
N LEU A 158 5.66 10.53 5.08
CA LEU A 158 6.43 11.12 3.99
C LEU A 158 7.87 11.38 4.44
N PHE A 159 8.85 11.10 3.59
CA PHE A 159 10.26 11.38 3.88
C PHE A 159 11.07 11.74 2.63
N ASP A 160 12.18 12.44 2.83
CA ASP A 160 13.12 12.79 1.78
C ASP A 160 14.21 11.72 1.59
N ALA A 161 15.10 11.92 0.60
CA ALA A 161 16.17 10.96 0.32
C ALA A 161 17.15 10.76 1.50
N GLY A 162 17.23 11.70 2.45
CA GLY A 162 18.01 11.60 3.68
C GLY A 162 17.20 11.10 4.89
N GLY A 163 15.98 10.61 4.69
CA GLY A 163 15.12 10.11 5.77
C GLY A 163 14.50 11.19 6.65
N ARG A 164 14.61 12.46 6.27
CA ARG A 164 14.01 13.55 7.06
C ARG A 164 12.52 13.62 6.82
N LEU A 165 11.79 13.88 7.89
CA LEU A 165 10.34 14.05 7.90
C LEU A 165 9.94 15.52 7.65
N PRO A 166 8.69 15.82 7.28
CA PRO A 166 8.15 17.17 7.21
C PRO A 166 8.25 17.94 8.53
N ASP A 167 8.76 19.17 8.46
CA ASP A 167 8.85 20.12 9.59
C ASP A 167 7.58 20.96 9.78
N LEU A 168 6.83 21.19 8.69
CA LEU A 168 5.66 22.07 8.66
C LEU A 168 5.89 23.51 9.17
N GLY A 169 7.13 24.01 9.13
CA GLY A 169 7.47 25.38 9.53
C GLY A 169 7.78 25.56 11.02
N THR A 170 7.99 24.47 11.78
CA THR A 170 8.38 24.56 13.20
C THR A 170 9.86 24.88 13.45
N GLY A 171 10.68 25.01 12.40
CA GLY A 171 12.11 25.33 12.54
C GLY A 171 12.95 24.16 13.06
N GLY A 172 12.46 22.93 12.92
CA GLY A 172 13.06 21.71 13.45
C GLY A 172 12.66 21.37 14.89
N ALA A 173 11.64 22.04 15.45
CA ALA A 173 11.13 21.71 16.78
C ALA A 173 10.24 20.45 16.79
N ALA A 174 9.55 20.16 15.68
CA ALA A 174 8.76 18.94 15.52
C ALA A 174 8.77 18.41 14.08
N ARG A 175 8.47 17.11 13.96
CA ARG A 175 8.29 16.38 12.71
C ARG A 175 6.95 15.70 12.67
N TYR A 176 6.43 15.47 11.46
CA TYR A 176 5.04 15.06 11.30
C TYR A 176 4.87 13.83 10.39
N VAL A 177 4.01 12.92 10.85
CA VAL A 177 3.48 11.77 10.11
C VAL A 177 1.95 11.75 10.25
N TRP A 178 1.23 11.01 9.43
CA TRP A 178 -0.23 11.03 9.40
C TRP A 178 -0.85 9.67 9.73
N GLU A 179 -2.02 9.71 10.36
CA GLU A 179 -2.86 8.53 10.62
C GLU A 179 -4.31 8.84 10.28
N PHE A 180 -4.84 8.19 9.25
CA PHE A 180 -6.22 8.33 8.80
C PHE A 180 -7.11 7.33 9.53
N ASN A 181 -8.27 7.77 10.02
CA ASN A 181 -9.23 6.94 10.75
C ASN A 181 -10.50 6.78 9.92
N PHE A 182 -10.85 5.56 9.48
CA PHE A 182 -11.89 5.31 8.46
C PHE A 182 -13.22 4.84 9.04
N ARG A 183 -14.33 5.45 8.61
CA ARG A 183 -15.65 5.27 9.22
C ARG A 183 -16.41 4.03 8.78
N GLU A 184 -15.91 3.32 7.75
CA GLU A 184 -16.61 2.23 7.08
C GLU A 184 -16.79 0.99 7.96
N PHE A 185 -15.91 0.78 8.94
CA PHE A 185 -16.01 -0.38 9.82
C PHE A 185 -17.04 -0.15 10.95
N ASP A 186 -18.14 -0.91 10.94
CA ASP A 186 -19.11 -0.99 12.02
C ASP A 186 -19.10 -2.40 12.64
N LEU A 187 -18.62 -2.48 13.88
CA LEU A 187 -18.61 -3.70 14.71
C LEU A 187 -19.97 -4.42 14.77
N ARG A 188 -21.07 -3.70 14.60
CA ARG A 188 -22.44 -4.25 14.69
C ARG A 188 -22.89 -4.95 13.42
N ARG A 189 -22.16 -4.77 12.30
CA ARG A 189 -22.61 -5.15 10.95
C ARG A 189 -21.57 -5.93 10.15
N HIS A 190 -20.29 -5.66 10.35
CA HIS A 190 -19.22 -6.16 9.50
C HIS A 190 -18.45 -7.30 10.17
N ALA A 191 -18.06 -8.29 9.38
CA ALA A 191 -17.23 -9.41 9.84
C ALA A 191 -15.89 -8.89 10.39
N HIS A 192 -15.35 -9.58 11.40
CA HIS A 192 -14.10 -9.23 12.07
C HIS A 192 -13.56 -10.42 12.87
N ALA A 193 -12.24 -10.46 13.08
CA ALA A 193 -11.62 -11.34 14.06
C ALA A 193 -11.76 -10.72 15.48
N PRO A 194 -12.39 -11.40 16.46
CA PRO A 194 -12.57 -10.87 17.81
C PRO A 194 -11.24 -10.49 18.49
N GLU A 195 -10.18 -11.26 18.23
CA GLU A 195 -8.85 -11.04 18.78
C GLU A 195 -8.25 -9.71 18.27
N SER A 196 -8.36 -9.44 16.96
CA SER A 196 -7.86 -8.21 16.34
C SER A 196 -8.69 -6.98 16.79
N ILE A 197 -9.99 -7.13 17.06
CA ILE A 197 -10.80 -6.07 17.68
C ILE A 197 -10.38 -5.78 19.14
N ALA A 198 -10.07 -6.81 19.92
CA ALA A 198 -9.57 -6.65 21.28
C ALA A 198 -8.19 -5.95 21.28
N LEU A 199 -7.30 -6.34 20.35
CA LEU A 199 -6.00 -5.70 20.14
C LEU A 199 -6.17 -4.21 19.81
N LEU A 200 -6.91 -3.87 18.74
CA LEU A 200 -7.14 -2.48 18.31
C LEU A 200 -7.75 -1.61 19.42
N ARG A 201 -8.70 -2.15 20.21
CA ARG A 201 -9.23 -1.45 21.40
C ARG A 201 -8.15 -1.17 22.45
N SER A 202 -7.29 -2.15 22.75
CA SER A 202 -6.20 -1.95 23.71
C SER A 202 -5.16 -0.93 23.22
N LYS A 203 -5.16 -0.61 21.92
CA LYS A 203 -4.30 0.39 21.27
C LYS A 203 -4.96 1.75 21.03
N GLY A 204 -6.16 1.95 21.58
CA GLY A 204 -6.85 3.23 21.61
C GLY A 204 -7.87 3.44 20.48
N VAL A 205 -8.17 2.42 19.67
CA VAL A 205 -9.19 2.53 18.61
C VAL A 205 -10.59 2.52 19.21
N ASP A 206 -11.19 3.71 19.35
CA ASP A 206 -12.62 3.89 19.62
C ASP A 206 -13.42 3.74 18.32
N PHE A 207 -13.84 2.50 18.05
CA PHE A 207 -14.68 2.16 16.89
C PHE A 207 -16.01 2.95 16.81
N ASP A 208 -16.60 3.37 17.94
CA ASP A 208 -17.84 4.13 17.95
C ASP A 208 -17.59 5.61 17.59
N ARG A 209 -16.46 6.18 18.01
CA ARG A 209 -15.97 7.49 17.52
C ARG A 209 -15.59 7.41 16.05
N THR A 210 -14.89 6.36 15.62
CA THR A 210 -14.48 6.14 14.23
C THR A 210 -15.68 6.08 13.29
N ARG A 211 -16.73 5.34 13.62
CA ARG A 211 -17.98 5.34 12.81
C ARG A 211 -18.66 6.72 12.74
N ARG A 212 -18.58 7.53 13.80
CA ARG A 212 -19.21 8.88 13.86
C ARG A 212 -18.40 9.97 13.15
N GLY A 213 -17.08 10.00 13.32
CA GLY A 213 -16.22 11.11 12.90
C GLY A 213 -15.11 10.74 11.90
N GLY A 214 -14.94 9.46 11.58
CA GLY A 214 -13.89 8.99 10.67
C GLY A 214 -14.04 9.52 9.25
N VAL A 215 -12.92 9.54 8.53
CA VAL A 215 -12.83 9.78 7.09
C VAL A 215 -13.72 8.79 6.34
N ASP A 216 -14.44 9.29 5.34
CA ASP A 216 -15.21 8.48 4.40
C ASP A 216 -14.29 7.98 3.26
N ALA A 217 -14.32 6.68 2.98
CA ALA A 217 -13.56 6.06 1.90
C ALA A 217 -13.85 6.68 0.52
N ALA A 218 -15.10 7.09 0.27
CA ALA A 218 -15.51 7.80 -0.94
C ALA A 218 -14.89 9.20 -1.06
N ALA A 219 -14.64 9.88 0.08
CA ALA A 219 -13.94 11.15 0.11
C ALA A 219 -12.41 10.99 0.03
N PHE A 220 -11.87 9.88 0.52
CA PHE A 220 -10.43 9.59 0.53
C PHE A 220 -9.90 9.05 -0.81
N GLY A 221 -10.60 8.11 -1.45
CA GLY A 221 -10.17 7.47 -2.70
C GLY A 221 -9.78 8.46 -3.82
N PRO A 222 -10.59 9.50 -4.11
CA PRO A 222 -10.26 10.54 -5.08
C PRO A 222 -9.00 11.34 -4.72
N ARG A 223 -8.72 11.54 -3.42
CA ARG A 223 -7.52 12.23 -2.91
C ARG A 223 -6.29 11.34 -3.09
N LEU A 224 -6.35 10.08 -2.69
CA LEU A 224 -5.27 9.13 -2.92
C LEU A 224 -4.93 9.02 -4.42
N ARG A 225 -5.95 8.94 -5.30
CA ARG A 225 -5.77 9.01 -6.76
C ARG A 225 -5.19 10.33 -7.26
N ARG A 226 -5.41 11.46 -6.57
CA ARG A 226 -4.77 12.76 -6.88
C ARG A 226 -3.31 12.74 -6.44
N TRP A 227 -3.03 12.31 -5.22
CA TRP A 227 -1.69 12.23 -4.65
C TRP A 227 -0.73 11.32 -5.41
N LEU A 228 -1.16 10.12 -5.81
CA LEU A 228 -0.35 9.20 -6.61
C LEU A 228 0.04 9.79 -7.97
N ARG A 229 -0.83 10.63 -8.57
CA ARG A 229 -0.50 11.40 -9.79
C ARG A 229 0.40 12.61 -9.51
N ALA A 230 0.21 13.27 -8.38
CA ALA A 230 0.96 14.46 -7.97
C ALA A 230 2.40 14.15 -7.53
N GLY A 231 2.67 12.95 -7.01
CA GLY A 231 4.02 12.49 -6.70
C GLY A 231 4.21 11.72 -5.38
N LEU A 232 3.13 11.33 -4.70
CA LEU A 232 3.19 10.43 -3.54
C LEU A 232 3.99 9.17 -3.89
N GLY A 233 5.09 8.92 -3.17
CA GLY A 233 5.96 7.77 -3.40
C GLY A 233 6.67 7.76 -4.76
N ARG A 234 6.81 8.91 -5.45
CA ARG A 234 7.46 9.02 -6.78
C ARG A 234 8.88 8.44 -6.84
N ALA A 235 9.62 8.47 -5.73
CA ALA A 235 10.96 7.84 -5.62
C ALA A 235 10.91 6.43 -5.00
N GLY A 236 9.76 6.01 -4.49
CA GLY A 236 9.53 4.74 -3.81
C GLY A 236 8.39 4.82 -2.80
N LEU A 237 7.51 3.82 -2.81
CA LEU A 237 6.57 3.56 -1.73
C LEU A 237 7.07 2.36 -0.92
N VAL A 238 7.07 2.48 0.41
CA VAL A 238 7.66 1.53 1.35
C VAL A 238 6.57 0.90 2.22
N THR A 239 6.65 -0.40 2.45
CA THR A 239 5.75 -1.16 3.35
C THR A 239 6.55 -2.23 4.10
N PHE A 240 5.94 -2.87 5.12
CA PHE A 240 6.52 -4.05 5.77
C PHE A 240 5.61 -5.26 5.58
N SER A 241 5.97 -6.20 4.71
CA SER A 241 5.09 -7.31 4.29
C SER A 241 3.74 -6.85 3.71
N GLY A 242 3.69 -5.63 3.17
CA GLY A 242 2.47 -4.87 2.95
C GLY A 242 1.61 -5.25 1.74
N ALA A 243 1.48 -6.54 1.44
CA ALA A 243 0.54 -6.98 0.40
C ALA A 243 -0.92 -6.65 0.77
N TYR A 244 -1.27 -6.71 2.06
CA TYR A 244 -2.57 -6.27 2.58
C TYR A 244 -2.70 -4.74 2.49
N ASP A 245 -1.67 -3.96 2.87
CA ASP A 245 -1.68 -2.49 2.77
C ASP A 245 -1.97 -2.03 1.33
N LEU A 246 -1.23 -2.57 0.36
CA LEU A 246 -1.40 -2.26 -1.06
C LEU A 246 -2.79 -2.67 -1.59
N ALA A 247 -3.33 -3.78 -1.09
CA ALA A 247 -4.66 -4.25 -1.44
C ALA A 247 -5.76 -3.34 -0.85
N TYR A 248 -5.62 -2.89 0.40
CA TYR A 248 -6.51 -1.88 0.97
C TYR A 248 -6.34 -0.53 0.27
N MET A 249 -5.13 -0.09 -0.08
CA MET A 249 -4.94 1.14 -0.88
C MET A 249 -5.69 1.07 -2.21
N LEU A 250 -5.61 -0.05 -2.95
CA LEU A 250 -6.43 -0.24 -4.16
C LEU A 250 -7.93 -0.28 -3.87
N LYS A 251 -8.35 -0.96 -2.79
CA LYS A 251 -9.77 -0.99 -2.36
C LYS A 251 -10.29 0.40 -2.02
N MET A 252 -9.51 1.24 -1.35
CA MET A 252 -9.89 2.61 -1.02
C MET A 252 -9.90 3.52 -2.27
N LEU A 253 -8.95 3.33 -3.19
CA LEU A 253 -8.83 4.14 -4.41
C LEU A 253 -9.97 3.91 -5.41
N TYR A 254 -10.48 2.68 -5.50
CA TYR A 254 -11.55 2.31 -6.44
C TYR A 254 -12.91 1.99 -5.77
N GLY A 255 -12.94 1.77 -4.46
CA GLY A 255 -14.09 1.26 -3.72
C GLY A 255 -14.96 2.30 -3.04
N GLY A 256 -14.84 3.59 -3.40
CA GLY A 256 -15.65 4.71 -2.87
C GLY A 256 -17.18 4.65 -3.12
N GLY A 257 -17.71 3.47 -3.46
CA GLY A 257 -19.14 3.14 -3.52
C GLY A 257 -19.43 1.71 -3.08
N GLY A 258 -18.56 1.08 -2.28
CA GLY A 258 -18.76 -0.26 -1.68
C GLY A 258 -18.57 -1.47 -2.61
N GLY A 259 -18.45 -1.26 -3.92
CA GLY A 259 -18.47 -2.34 -4.93
C GLY A 259 -17.13 -2.93 -5.35
N TYR A 260 -15.99 -2.31 -5.02
CA TYR A 260 -14.70 -2.80 -5.54
C TYR A 260 -14.35 -4.19 -5.01
N ARG A 261 -13.86 -5.03 -5.92
CA ARG A 261 -13.29 -6.35 -5.65
C ARG A 261 -11.89 -6.35 -6.26
N LEU A 262 -10.93 -6.92 -5.54
CA LEU A 262 -9.56 -7.07 -6.04
C LEU A 262 -9.52 -7.92 -7.33
N PRO A 263 -8.47 -7.80 -8.17
CA PRO A 263 -8.32 -8.62 -9.37
C PRO A 263 -8.43 -10.13 -9.12
N GLY A 264 -8.81 -10.90 -10.14
CA GLY A 264 -9.08 -12.35 -9.99
C GLY A 264 -7.86 -13.18 -9.56
N ASP A 265 -6.66 -12.73 -9.92
CA ASP A 265 -5.40 -13.44 -9.71
C ASP A 265 -4.25 -12.49 -9.30
N ALA A 266 -3.16 -13.10 -8.82
CA ALA A 266 -1.99 -12.41 -8.31
C ALA A 266 -1.24 -11.56 -9.35
N ALA A 267 -1.14 -12.02 -10.60
CA ALA A 267 -0.40 -11.32 -11.64
C ALA A 267 -1.17 -10.08 -12.11
N THR A 268 -2.50 -10.18 -12.25
CA THR A 268 -3.35 -9.01 -12.52
C THR A 268 -3.34 -8.03 -11.34
N PHE A 269 -3.33 -8.51 -10.10
CA PHE A 269 -3.18 -7.64 -8.92
C PHE A 269 -1.87 -6.86 -8.95
N GLU A 270 -0.72 -7.52 -9.14
CA GLU A 270 0.58 -6.86 -9.21
C GLU A 270 0.70 -5.91 -10.40
N PHE A 271 0.11 -6.26 -11.55
CA PHE A 271 0.01 -5.36 -12.69
C PHE A 271 -0.75 -4.06 -12.32
N VAL A 272 -1.90 -4.17 -11.64
CA VAL A 272 -2.69 -3.02 -11.21
C VAL A 272 -1.94 -2.21 -10.15
N VAL A 273 -1.33 -2.84 -9.13
CA VAL A 273 -0.49 -2.15 -8.14
C VAL A 273 0.63 -1.37 -8.84
N ARG A 274 1.36 -1.99 -9.78
CA ARG A 274 2.42 -1.33 -10.56
C ARG A 274 1.93 -0.15 -11.38
N ALA A 275 0.76 -0.27 -11.99
CA ALA A 275 0.19 0.74 -12.87
C ALA A 275 -0.41 1.93 -12.12
N VAL A 276 -0.91 1.70 -10.90
CA VAL A 276 -1.74 2.67 -10.15
C VAL A 276 -1.01 3.28 -8.97
N ILE A 277 -0.32 2.46 -8.16
CA ILE A 277 0.32 2.89 -6.91
C ILE A 277 1.76 3.34 -7.18
N GLY A 278 2.51 2.58 -7.97
CA GLY A 278 3.87 3.00 -8.34
C GLY A 278 4.71 1.87 -8.91
N ARG A 279 5.76 2.25 -9.65
CA ARG A 279 6.72 1.31 -10.25
C ARG A 279 7.75 0.82 -9.23
N THR A 280 8.09 1.66 -8.27
CA THR A 280 9.11 1.39 -7.25
C THR A 280 8.41 1.14 -5.90
N LEU A 281 8.35 -0.12 -5.50
CA LEU A 281 7.91 -0.52 -4.15
C LEU A 281 9.07 -1.15 -3.39
N TYR A 282 9.18 -0.84 -2.10
CA TYR A 282 10.13 -1.50 -1.20
C TYR A 282 9.34 -2.21 -0.09
N ASP A 283 9.52 -3.53 -0.01
CA ASP A 283 8.94 -4.35 1.06
C ASP A 283 10.06 -4.65 2.06
N VAL A 284 10.08 -3.92 3.17
CA VAL A 284 11.10 -4.01 4.22
C VAL A 284 11.16 -5.42 4.81
N GLY A 285 10.05 -6.14 4.85
CA GLY A 285 9.97 -7.54 5.28
C GLY A 285 10.64 -8.52 4.30
N LYS A 286 10.80 -8.15 3.02
CA LYS A 286 11.64 -8.88 2.04
C LYS A 286 13.07 -8.39 2.05
N MET A 287 13.31 -7.07 2.10
CA MET A 287 14.67 -6.51 2.21
C MET A 287 15.41 -7.14 3.38
N ALA A 288 14.74 -7.31 4.53
CA ALA A 288 15.23 -8.06 5.69
C ALA A 288 15.83 -9.42 5.33
N ARG A 289 15.21 -10.19 4.43
CA ARG A 289 15.63 -11.55 4.05
C ARG A 289 16.89 -11.57 3.19
N HIS A 290 17.26 -10.43 2.59
CA HIS A 290 18.50 -10.26 1.83
C HIS A 290 19.62 -9.64 2.68
N CYS A 291 19.32 -9.13 3.87
CA CYS A 291 20.32 -8.69 4.84
C CYS A 291 21.02 -9.89 5.51
N PRO A 292 22.33 -9.80 5.83
CA PRO A 292 23.04 -10.83 6.60
C PRO A 292 22.44 -11.10 7.99
N GLY A 293 22.41 -12.38 8.39
CA GLY A 293 21.90 -12.87 9.68
C GLY A 293 20.41 -13.25 9.65
N ASP A 294 19.88 -13.88 10.72
CA ASP A 294 18.43 -14.05 10.85
C ASP A 294 17.79 -12.68 11.09
N MET A 295 17.20 -12.11 10.04
CA MET A 295 16.42 -10.87 10.11
C MET A 295 14.91 -11.12 9.98
N ARG A 296 14.43 -12.35 10.23
CA ARG A 296 12.99 -12.70 10.17
C ARG A 296 12.23 -12.24 11.43
N GLY A 297 10.91 -12.11 11.30
CA GLY A 297 9.96 -11.76 12.37
C GLY A 297 9.01 -10.62 11.98
N GLY A 298 8.10 -10.27 12.88
CA GLY A 298 7.26 -9.07 12.75
C GLY A 298 8.05 -7.75 12.92
N LEU A 299 7.40 -6.63 12.61
CA LEU A 299 8.01 -5.29 12.48
C LEU A 299 8.93 -4.93 13.66
N GLU A 300 8.43 -5.01 14.90
CA GLU A 300 9.21 -4.73 16.13
C GLU A 300 10.45 -5.62 16.29
N ARG A 301 10.37 -6.92 15.98
CA ARG A 301 11.52 -7.84 16.08
C ARG A 301 12.62 -7.45 15.09
N VAL A 302 12.24 -7.03 13.88
CA VAL A 302 13.21 -6.60 12.85
C VAL A 302 13.76 -5.20 13.16
N ALA A 303 12.93 -4.27 13.68
CA ALA A 303 13.37 -2.96 14.16
C ALA A 303 14.43 -3.09 15.27
N GLY A 304 14.17 -3.94 16.28
CA GLY A 304 15.12 -4.23 17.35
C GLY A 304 16.46 -4.78 16.83
N LYS A 305 16.43 -5.73 15.90
CA LYS A 305 17.63 -6.28 15.24
C LYS A 305 18.41 -5.23 14.43
N LEU A 306 17.74 -4.24 13.85
CA LEU A 306 18.36 -3.11 13.15
C LEU A 306 18.87 -1.99 14.08
N GLY A 307 18.59 -2.05 15.39
CA GLY A 307 18.85 -0.95 16.31
C GLY A 307 18.02 0.29 15.98
N VAL A 308 16.79 0.11 15.52
CA VAL A 308 15.80 1.17 15.30
C VAL A 308 14.78 1.11 16.43
N ARG A 309 14.41 2.26 16.99
CA ARG A 309 13.43 2.38 18.09
C ARG A 309 12.25 3.22 17.62
N ARG A 310 11.04 2.80 17.99
CA ARG A 310 9.80 3.57 17.77
C ARG A 310 9.91 4.96 18.40
N ALA A 311 9.73 6.00 17.58
CA ALA A 311 9.96 7.40 17.99
C ALA A 311 8.71 8.12 18.52
N VAL A 312 7.51 7.62 18.21
CA VAL A 312 6.21 8.15 18.65
C VAL A 312 5.16 7.04 18.59
N GLY A 313 4.15 7.07 19.46
CA GLY A 313 3.07 6.07 19.47
C GLY A 313 3.50 4.67 19.91
N GLU A 314 2.60 3.70 19.75
CA GLU A 314 2.82 2.29 20.08
C GLU A 314 2.79 1.39 18.83
N ALA A 315 3.22 0.13 18.98
CA ALA A 315 2.96 -0.91 17.99
C ALA A 315 1.47 -1.22 17.89
N HIS A 316 1.01 -1.46 16.66
CA HIS A 316 -0.40 -1.54 16.25
C HIS A 316 -1.11 -0.19 16.29
N GLN A 317 -0.44 0.83 15.74
CA GLN A 317 -0.98 2.16 15.42
C GLN A 317 -0.39 2.58 14.09
N ALA A 318 -1.21 2.57 13.03
CA ALA A 318 -0.73 2.65 11.65
C ALA A 318 0.20 3.86 11.40
N GLY A 319 -0.07 5.04 11.98
CA GLY A 319 0.80 6.20 11.87
C GLY A 319 2.21 5.96 12.43
N SER A 320 2.29 5.26 13.57
CA SER A 320 3.54 4.87 14.23
C SER A 320 4.27 3.75 13.48
N ASP A 321 3.54 2.73 13.00
CA ASP A 321 4.10 1.59 12.28
C ASP A 321 4.61 1.97 10.87
N SER A 322 3.93 2.89 10.19
CA SER A 322 4.45 3.48 8.92
C SER A 322 5.76 4.26 9.13
N LEU A 323 5.91 4.96 10.27
CA LEU A 323 7.14 5.65 10.61
C LEU A 323 8.27 4.66 10.89
N LEU A 324 8.02 3.65 11.73
CA LEU A 324 9.00 2.62 12.04
C LEU A 324 9.47 1.89 10.77
N THR A 325 8.54 1.58 9.86
CA THR A 325 8.80 1.05 8.53
C THR A 325 9.74 1.95 7.70
N SER A 326 9.52 3.26 7.67
CA SER A 326 10.42 4.21 6.97
C SER A 326 11.83 4.25 7.59
N GLN A 327 11.93 4.22 8.92
CA GLN A 327 13.21 4.28 9.62
C GLN A 327 14.02 2.99 9.43
N MET A 328 13.34 1.84 9.41
CA MET A 328 13.95 0.55 9.08
C MET A 328 14.43 0.50 7.62
N PHE A 329 13.63 1.00 6.67
CA PHE A 329 14.04 1.12 5.27
C PHE A 329 15.31 1.96 5.12
N MET A 330 15.35 3.14 5.74
CA MET A 330 16.53 4.01 5.73
C MET A 330 17.76 3.30 6.30
N ARG A 331 17.62 2.67 7.48
CA ARG A 331 18.70 1.91 8.13
C ARG A 331 19.19 0.71 7.30
N MET A 332 18.29 0.01 6.61
CA MET A 332 18.68 -1.09 5.72
C MET A 332 19.40 -0.57 4.48
N ARG A 333 18.88 0.49 3.84
CA ARG A 333 19.49 1.12 2.68
C ARG A 333 20.91 1.59 2.98
N GLU A 334 21.10 2.31 4.08
CA GLU A 334 22.41 2.81 4.50
C GLU A 334 23.44 1.72 4.84
N ARG A 335 23.00 0.50 5.19
CA ARG A 335 23.89 -0.56 5.71
C ARG A 335 24.10 -1.73 4.75
N TYR A 336 23.17 -1.96 3.82
CA TYR A 336 23.13 -3.17 2.99
C TYR A 336 22.72 -2.91 1.53
N PHE A 337 22.22 -1.72 1.19
CA PHE A 337 21.78 -1.35 -0.17
C PHE A 337 22.20 0.11 -0.46
N ASP A 338 23.49 0.39 -0.28
CA ASP A 338 24.09 1.71 -0.33
C ASP A 338 24.32 2.21 -1.77
N ASP A 339 24.34 1.31 -2.75
CA ASP A 339 24.30 1.61 -4.18
C ASP A 339 22.89 1.44 -4.81
N GLN A 340 22.71 1.98 -6.02
CA GLN A 340 21.42 1.97 -6.73
C GLN A 340 21.06 0.62 -7.35
N ASP A 341 22.04 -0.23 -7.69
CA ASP A 341 21.79 -1.54 -8.28
C ASP A 341 21.31 -2.52 -7.21
N ALA A 342 21.97 -2.53 -6.04
CA ALA A 342 21.55 -3.26 -4.85
C ALA A 342 20.15 -2.85 -4.39
N LEU A 343 19.85 -1.54 -4.36
CA LEU A 343 18.52 -1.06 -4.00
C LEU A 343 17.46 -1.41 -5.06
N THR A 344 17.82 -1.34 -6.35
CA THR A 344 16.93 -1.77 -7.46
C THR A 344 16.65 -3.27 -7.42
N ALA A 345 17.63 -4.09 -6.99
CA ALA A 345 17.48 -5.53 -6.81
C ALA A 345 16.51 -5.94 -5.69
N VAL A 346 16.12 -5.02 -4.80
CA VAL A 346 15.08 -5.25 -3.78
C VAL A 346 13.80 -4.42 -3.98
N ALA A 347 13.68 -3.72 -5.11
CA ALA A 347 12.45 -3.04 -5.51
C ALA A 347 11.38 -4.06 -5.95
N GLY A 348 10.50 -4.43 -5.02
CA GLY A 348 9.66 -5.64 -5.01
C GLY A 348 8.58 -5.79 -6.09
N ILE A 349 8.50 -4.89 -7.07
CA ILE A 349 7.68 -5.04 -8.28
C ILE A 349 8.50 -5.50 -9.49
N ASN A 350 9.79 -5.17 -9.57
CA ASN A 350 10.63 -5.52 -10.73
C ASN A 350 10.76 -7.04 -10.91
N PHE A 351 10.58 -7.81 -9.83
CA PHE A 351 10.67 -9.27 -9.81
C PHE A 351 9.32 -10.01 -9.89
N GLY A 352 8.17 -9.32 -9.84
CA GLY A 352 6.86 -9.96 -9.97
C GLY A 352 6.43 -10.86 -8.79
N TYR A 353 6.88 -10.55 -7.57
CA TYR A 353 6.55 -11.31 -6.35
C TYR A 353 6.25 -10.40 -5.14
N LEU A 354 4.99 -10.01 -4.96
CA LEU A 354 4.46 -9.58 -3.67
C LEU A 354 4.33 -10.78 -2.72
N ASN A 355 4.62 -10.59 -1.43
CA ASN A 355 4.48 -11.63 -0.42
C ASN A 355 3.05 -11.57 0.15
N PHE A 356 2.15 -12.41 -0.35
CA PHE A 356 0.74 -12.45 0.06
C PHE A 356 0.49 -13.14 1.42
N THR A 357 1.53 -13.45 2.19
CA THR A 357 1.38 -14.04 3.54
C THR A 357 1.01 -12.93 4.52
N SER A 358 -0.10 -13.07 5.25
CA SER A 358 -0.47 -12.13 6.32
C SER A 358 0.53 -12.15 7.46
N CYS A 359 0.80 -10.99 8.07
CA CYS A 359 1.54 -10.88 9.33
C CYS A 359 0.88 -11.65 10.48
N GLU A 360 -0.44 -11.88 10.44
CA GLU A 360 -1.16 -12.72 11.41
C GLU A 360 -0.80 -14.22 11.32
N TYR A 361 -0.06 -14.65 10.28
CA TYR A 361 0.31 -16.05 10.04
C TYR A 361 1.83 -16.30 10.01
N THR A 362 2.64 -15.34 10.49
CA THR A 362 4.12 -15.38 10.49
C THR A 362 4.72 -15.21 11.88
#